data_AF-A0AAU3UL93-F1
#
_entry.id   AF-A0AAU3UL93-F1
#
_cell.length_a   1.000
_cell.length_b   1.000
_cell.length_c   1.000
_cell.angle_alpha   90.00
_cell.angle_beta   90.00
_cell.angle_gamma   90.00
#
_symmetry.space_group_name_H-M   'P 1'
#
loop_
_entity.id
_entity.type
_entity.pdbx_description
1 polymer ?
#
loop_
_entity_poly.entity_id
_entity_poly.type
_entity_poly.pdbx_seq_one_letter_code
_entity_poly.pdbx_strand_id
1 'polypeptide(L)'
;MAWGKGASERVGTARHKKQRARILERDGYHCQLRYPNRCIGRATEMDHRINVAAGGSDDDTNMQAACHPCHAKKTSNEAQVALAAKRAKLRLPAERHPGLQ
;
A
#
# COMPACT_ATOMS: atom_id res chain seq x y z
N MET A 1 26.76 -7.35 -4.03
CA MET A 1 25.43 -7.18 -3.41
C MET A 1 24.45 -6.70 -4.47
N ALA A 2 23.69 -7.63 -5.07
CA ALA A 2 22.75 -7.31 -6.13
C ALA A 2 21.43 -6.85 -5.53
N TRP A 3 21.10 -5.57 -5.71
CA TRP A 3 19.76 -5.05 -5.45
C TRP A 3 18.83 -5.57 -6.54
N GLY A 4 18.24 -6.74 -6.31
CA GLY A 4 17.23 -7.32 -7.21
C GLY A 4 16.10 -6.34 -7.40
N LYS A 5 15.81 -5.97 -8.64
CA LYS A 5 14.70 -5.06 -8.99
C LYS A 5 13.41 -5.67 -8.46
N GLY A 6 12.84 -5.08 -7.41
CA GLY A 6 11.66 -5.57 -6.70
C GLY A 6 10.35 -5.37 -7.47
N ALA A 7 10.27 -5.85 -8.70
CA ALA A 7 8.99 -6.07 -9.34
C ALA A 7 8.42 -7.38 -8.77
N SER A 8 7.39 -7.26 -7.92
CA SER A 8 6.54 -8.40 -7.56
C SER A 8 6.11 -9.12 -8.85
N GLU A 9 6.14 -10.45 -8.87
CA GLU A 9 5.70 -11.29 -10.00
C GLU A 9 4.28 -10.92 -10.50
N ARG A 10 3.51 -10.24 -9.65
CA ARG A 10 2.15 -9.76 -9.93
C ARG A 10 2.10 -8.47 -10.75
N VAL A 11 3.15 -7.64 -10.71
CA VAL A 11 3.17 -6.31 -11.34
C VAL A 11 3.74 -6.40 -12.76
N GLY A 12 3.00 -5.86 -13.74
CA GLY A 12 3.43 -5.77 -15.14
C GLY A 12 2.97 -6.92 -16.03
N THR A 13 2.32 -7.95 -15.47
CA THR A 13 1.66 -9.01 -16.24
C THR A 13 0.53 -8.45 -17.12
N ALA A 14 0.15 -9.19 -18.17
CA ALA A 14 -0.98 -8.82 -19.04
C ALA A 14 -2.28 -8.69 -18.23
N ARG A 15 -2.50 -9.59 -17.27
CA ARG A 15 -3.63 -9.54 -16.32
C ARG A 15 -3.64 -8.23 -15.54
N HIS A 16 -2.50 -7.86 -14.95
CA HIS A 16 -2.36 -6.62 -14.18
C HIS A 16 -2.59 -5.37 -15.05
N LYS A 17 -2.07 -5.34 -16.28
CA LYS A 17 -2.32 -4.23 -17.22
C LYS A 17 -3.80 -4.09 -17.56
N LYS A 18 -4.48 -5.21 -17.85
CA LYS A 18 -5.93 -5.23 -18.15
C LYS A 18 -6.76 -4.78 -16.95
N GLN A 19 -6.41 -5.25 -15.75
CA GLN A 19 -7.08 -4.84 -14.51
C GLN A 19 -6.90 -3.36 -14.25
N ARG A 20 -5.66 -2.84 -14.35
CA ARG A 20 -5.37 -1.41 -14.20
C ARG A 20 -6.18 -0.56 -15.16
N ALA A 21 -6.27 -0.93 -16.44
CA ALA A 21 -7.06 -0.19 -17.42
C ALA A 21 -8.54 -0.13 -16.99
N ARG A 22 -9.14 -1.27 -16.66
CA ARG A 22 -10.53 -1.36 -16.20
C ARG A 22 -10.81 -0.51 -14.96
N ILE A 23 -9.93 -0.53 -13.96
CA ILE A 23 -10.11 0.26 -12.73
C ILE A 23 -10.00 1.76 -13.01
N LEU A 24 -9.03 2.17 -13.84
CA LEU A 24 -8.89 3.57 -14.23
C LEU A 24 -10.11 4.05 -15.03
N GLU A 25 -10.61 3.24 -15.97
CA GLU A 25 -11.82 3.55 -16.74
C GLU A 25 -13.07 3.62 -15.86
N ARG A 26 -13.27 2.64 -14.98
CA ARG A 26 -14.40 2.59 -14.01
C ARG A 26 -14.46 3.85 -13.15
N ASP A 27 -13.30 4.29 -12.67
CA ASP A 27 -13.17 5.46 -11.81
C ASP A 27 -13.03 6.78 -12.61
N GLY A 28 -13.22 6.71 -13.94
CA GLY A 28 -13.18 7.86 -14.84
C GLY A 28 -11.84 8.60 -14.84
N TYR A 29 -10.74 7.92 -14.56
CA TYR A 29 -9.41 8.50 -14.35
C TYR A 29 -9.36 9.57 -13.25
N HIS A 30 -10.30 9.54 -12.30
CA HIS A 30 -10.29 10.43 -11.14
C HIS A 30 -9.69 9.71 -9.93
N CYS A 31 -8.80 10.40 -9.22
CA CYS A 31 -8.21 9.91 -7.98
C CYS A 31 -9.30 9.74 -6.91
N GLN A 32 -9.41 8.52 -6.39
CA GLN A 32 -10.37 8.15 -5.34
C GLN A 32 -9.85 8.46 -3.93
N LEU A 33 -8.52 8.54 -3.74
CA LEU A 33 -7.91 8.84 -2.43
C LEU A 33 -8.14 10.28 -1.96
N ARG A 34 -8.13 11.25 -2.89
CA ARG A 34 -8.46 12.67 -2.65
C ARG A 34 -7.80 13.32 -1.42
N TYR A 35 -6.57 12.93 -1.07
CA TYR A 35 -5.89 13.52 0.08
C TYR A 35 -5.73 15.05 -0.07
N PRO A 36 -6.08 15.84 0.96
CA PRO A 36 -5.98 17.29 0.91
C PRO A 36 -4.52 17.73 0.72
N ASN A 37 -4.31 18.79 -0.05
CA ASN A 37 -2.99 19.39 -0.34
C ASN A 37 -1.96 18.42 -0.99
N ARG A 38 -2.41 17.29 -1.55
CA ARG A 38 -1.57 16.38 -2.35
C ARG A 38 -2.20 15.90 -3.64
N CYS A 39 -3.53 15.77 -3.66
CA CYS A 39 -4.23 15.20 -4.80
C CYS A 39 -4.12 16.11 -6.03
N ILE A 40 -3.70 15.54 -7.16
CA ILE A 40 -3.66 16.23 -8.46
C ILE A 40 -4.90 15.94 -9.32
N GLY A 41 -5.92 15.28 -8.76
CA GLY A 41 -7.18 14.97 -9.41
C GLY A 41 -7.12 13.79 -10.40
N ARG A 42 -6.14 13.75 -11.30
CA ARG A 42 -6.01 12.71 -12.33
C ARG A 42 -5.32 11.46 -11.81
N ALA A 43 -6.00 10.32 -11.89
CA ALA A 43 -5.46 9.02 -11.54
C ALA A 43 -4.63 8.43 -12.69
N THR A 44 -3.50 7.84 -12.31
CA THR A 44 -2.57 7.16 -13.22
C THR A 44 -2.16 5.79 -12.70
N GLU A 45 -2.58 5.42 -11.50
CA GLU A 45 -2.17 4.21 -10.81
C GLU A 45 -3.40 3.48 -10.29
N MET A 46 -3.29 2.16 -10.20
CA MET A 46 -4.26 1.30 -9.52
C MET A 46 -3.69 0.98 -8.14
N ASP A 47 -4.48 1.20 -7.12
CA ASP A 47 -4.13 1.03 -5.71
C ASP A 47 -5.12 0.12 -5.02
N HIS A 48 -4.65 -0.69 -4.06
CA HIS A 48 -5.52 -1.49 -3.21
C HIS A 48 -6.08 -0.65 -2.07
N ARG A 49 -7.40 -0.58 -1.87
CA ARG A 49 -8.04 0.08 -0.71
C ARG A 49 -7.48 -0.47 0.61
N ILE A 50 -7.44 -1.79 0.74
CA ILE A 50 -6.75 -2.51 1.79
C ILE A 50 -5.52 -3.15 1.17
N ASN A 51 -4.31 -2.81 1.62
CA ASN A 51 -3.11 -3.38 1.05
C ASN A 51 -2.98 -4.89 1.36
N VAL A 52 -2.19 -5.57 0.54
CA VAL A 52 -1.98 -7.03 0.65
C VAL A 52 -1.36 -7.42 1.99
N ALA A 53 -0.49 -6.57 2.55
CA ALA A 53 0.14 -6.81 3.85
C ALA A 53 -0.85 -6.79 5.03
N ALA A 54 -1.98 -6.08 4.88
CA ALA A 54 -3.09 -6.06 5.81
C ALA A 54 -4.22 -7.05 5.43
N GLY A 55 -3.97 -7.96 4.48
CA GLY A 55 -4.93 -9.00 4.07
C GLY A 55 -5.89 -8.59 2.94
N GLY A 56 -5.62 -7.50 2.22
CA GLY A 56 -6.43 -7.10 1.08
C GLY A 56 -6.30 -8.05 -0.13
N SER A 57 -7.41 -8.26 -0.84
CA SER A 57 -7.47 -9.10 -2.04
C SER A 57 -7.11 -8.33 -3.31
N ASP A 58 -6.83 -9.06 -4.39
CA ASP A 58 -6.61 -8.49 -5.74
C ASP A 58 -7.93 -8.28 -6.51
N ASP A 59 -9.08 -8.30 -5.84
CA ASP A 59 -10.40 -8.16 -6.47
C ASP A 59 -10.67 -6.70 -6.88
N ASP A 60 -11.43 -6.52 -7.96
CA ASP A 60 -11.76 -5.18 -8.47
C ASP A 60 -12.49 -4.31 -7.41
N THR A 61 -13.19 -4.92 -6.45
CA THR A 61 -13.86 -4.22 -5.32
C THR A 61 -12.86 -3.62 -4.33
N ASN A 62 -11.71 -4.25 -4.14
CA ASN A 62 -10.61 -3.73 -3.31
C ASN A 62 -9.66 -2.83 -4.11
N MET A 63 -9.85 -2.68 -5.43
CA MET A 63 -9.03 -1.79 -6.24
C MET A 63 -9.66 -0.40 -6.39
N GLN A 64 -8.83 0.63 -6.48
CA GLN A 64 -9.23 2.01 -6.74
C GLN A 64 -8.20 2.75 -7.58
N ALA A 65 -8.65 3.73 -8.35
CA ALA A 65 -7.79 4.62 -9.11
C ALA A 65 -7.16 5.70 -8.19
N ALA A 66 -5.85 5.88 -8.29
CA ALA A 66 -5.10 6.85 -7.51
C ALA A 66 -4.17 7.69 -8.40
N CYS A 67 -3.96 8.94 -8.00
CA CYS A 67 -2.84 9.72 -8.52
C CYS A 67 -1.56 9.36 -7.75
N HIS A 68 -0.42 9.46 -8.43
CA HIS A 68 0.89 9.15 -7.85
C HIS A 68 1.16 9.78 -6.47
N PRO A 69 0.94 11.10 -6.24
CA PRO A 69 1.24 11.70 -4.93
C PRO A 69 0.32 11.18 -3.81
N CYS A 70 -0.94 10.84 -4.11
CA CYS A 70 -1.82 10.23 -3.13
C CYS A 70 -1.41 8.78 -2.83
N HIS A 71 -1.10 8.00 -3.85
CA HIS A 71 -0.66 6.61 -3.69
C HIS A 71 0.64 6.49 -2.90
N ALA A 72 1.63 7.36 -3.18
CA ALA A 72 2.87 7.43 -2.42
C ALA A 72 2.63 7.76 -0.93
N LYS A 73 1.71 8.69 -0.63
CA LYS A 73 1.35 9.03 0.76
C LYS A 73 0.67 7.86 1.48
N LYS A 74 -0.24 7.16 0.81
CA LYS A 74 -0.89 5.96 1.36
C LYS A 74 0.14 4.87 1.68
N THR A 75 1.00 4.53 0.70
CA THR A 75 2.07 3.55 0.87
C THR A 75 2.99 3.89 2.05
N SER A 76 3.37 5.17 2.18
CA SER A 76 4.19 5.64 3.30
C SER A 76 3.48 5.46 4.65
N ASN A 77 2.19 5.84 4.75
CA ASN A 77 1.42 5.65 5.97
C ASN A 77 1.29 4.17 6.35
N GLU A 78 1.00 3.31 5.38
CA GLU A 78 0.89 1.87 5.60
C GLU A 78 2.22 1.25 6.07
N ALA A 79 3.34 1.69 5.50
CA ALA A 79 4.66 1.28 5.94
C ALA A 79 4.92 1.68 7.41
N GLN A 80 4.52 2.89 7.81
CA GLN A 80 4.62 3.32 9.22
C GLN A 80 3.76 2.46 10.14
N VAL A 81 2.54 2.12 9.75
CA VAL A 81 1.66 1.22 10.51
C VAL A 81 2.31 -0.16 10.67
N ALA A 82 2.86 -0.73 9.60
CA ALA A 82 3.55 -2.02 9.65
C ALA A 82 4.78 -1.99 10.58
N LEU A 83 5.57 -0.90 10.54
CA LEU A 83 6.72 -0.72 11.44
C LEU A 83 6.28 -0.58 12.90
N ALA A 84 5.22 0.17 13.18
CA ALA A 84 4.67 0.31 14.52
C ALA A 84 4.19 -1.04 15.07
N ALA A 85 3.49 -1.84 14.25
CA ALA A 85 3.05 -3.18 14.62
C ALA A 85 4.23 -4.13 14.91
N LYS A 86 5.28 -4.09 14.08
CA LYS A 86 6.52 -4.85 14.34
C LYS A 86 7.17 -4.45 15.65
N ARG A 87 7.30 -3.15 15.92
CA ARG A 87 7.86 -2.63 17.17
C ARG A 87 7.05 -3.07 18.39
N ALA A 88 5.72 -3.04 18.30
CA ALA A 88 4.86 -3.51 19.38
C ALA A 88 5.08 -4.99 19.71
N LYS A 89 5.24 -5.86 18.70
CA LYS A 89 5.55 -7.28 18.89
C LYS A 89 6.92 -7.55 19.51
N LEU A 90 7.89 -6.66 19.29
CA LEU A 90 9.23 -6.76 19.87
C LEU A 90 9.33 -6.23 21.30
N ARG A 91 8.27 -5.62 21.84
CA ARG A 91 8.27 -5.16 23.24
C ARG A 91 8.29 -6.36 24.17
N LEU A 92 9.40 -6.54 24.87
CA LEU A 92 9.52 -7.51 25.96
C LEU A 92 8.67 -7.07 27.17
N PRO A 93 8.15 -8.01 27.97
CA PRO A 93 7.50 -7.70 29.24
C PRO A 93 8.42 -6.86 30.13
N ALA A 94 7.85 -5.86 30.82
CA ALA A 94 8.57 -4.97 31.74
C ALA A 94 8.87 -5.63 33.10
N GLU A 95 8.95 -6.95 33.16
CA GLU A 95 9.32 -7.64 34.39
C GLU A 95 10.79 -7.37 34.69
N ARG A 96 11.10 -7.01 35.94
CA ARG A 96 12.48 -6.79 36.38
C ARG A 96 13.23 -8.12 36.22
N HIS A 97 14.26 -8.13 35.37
CA HIS A 97 15.10 -9.31 35.20
C HIS A 97 15.63 -9.77 36.56
N PRO A 98 15.53 -11.07 36.90
CA PRO A 98 15.80 -11.58 38.24
C PRO A 98 17.27 -11.44 38.72
N GLY A 99 18.17 -10.92 37.88
CA GLY A 99 19.58 -10.66 38.20
C GLY A 99 19.93 -9.18 38.45
N LEU A 100 18.96 -8.28 38.53
CA LEU A 100 19.17 -6.86 38.87
C LEU A 100 18.65 -6.53 40.29
N GLN A 101 19.12 -7.28 41.29
CA GLN A 101 19.00 -6.93 42.71
C GLN A 101 20.33 -6.36 43.21
#